data_AF-A0A7U6KMV0-F1
#
_entry.id   AF-A0A7U6KMV0-F1
#
_cell.length_a   1.000
_cell.length_b   1.000
_cell.length_c   1.000
_cell.angle_alpha   90.00
_cell.angle_beta   90.00
_cell.angle_gamma   90.00
#
_symmetry.space_group_name_H-M   'P 1'
#
loop_
_entity.id
_entity.type
_entity.pdbx_description
1 polymer ?
#
loop_
_entity_poly.entity_id
_entity_poly.type
_entity_poly.pdbx_seq_one_letter_code
_entity_poly.pdbx_strand_id
1 'polypeptide(L)'
;MPFIRFKRANNQKTTDSNDAKNADHQAAQKRIAIIGSGVSGLTCAHYLGAQHEVTVFEANDYIGGHVNTIDVALQDGKKQRLVT
;
A
#
# COMPACT_ATOMS: atom_id res chain seq x y z
N MET A 1 -19.61 53.48 -25.83
CA MET A 1 -19.51 52.39 -26.83
C MET A 1 -19.74 51.06 -26.11
N PRO A 2 -20.94 50.44 -26.15
CA PRO A 2 -21.14 49.12 -25.54
C PRO A 2 -20.77 48.02 -26.54
N PHE A 3 -19.90 47.08 -26.16
CA PHE A 3 -19.54 45.94 -27.00
C PHE A 3 -20.43 44.75 -26.60
N ILE A 4 -21.43 44.46 -27.43
CA ILE A 4 -22.31 43.29 -27.29
C ILE A 4 -21.48 42.03 -27.51
N ARG A 5 -21.39 41.16 -26.49
CA ARG A 5 -20.74 39.85 -26.59
C ARG A 5 -21.81 38.77 -26.71
N PHE A 6 -22.06 38.29 -27.93
CA PHE A 6 -22.87 37.11 -28.18
C PHE A 6 -21.98 35.92 -28.62
N LYS A 7 -22.54 34.71 -28.45
CA LYS A 7 -22.04 33.37 -28.82
C LYS A 7 -21.09 32.75 -27.78
N ARG A 8 -21.31 31.51 -27.32
CA ARG A 8 -21.88 30.34 -28.02
C ARG A 8 -22.34 29.32 -26.98
N ALA A 9 -23.58 28.84 -27.07
CA ALA A 9 -23.97 27.61 -26.39
C ALA A 9 -23.22 26.45 -27.04
N ASN A 10 -22.62 25.57 -26.26
CA ASN A 10 -22.38 24.21 -26.69
C ASN A 10 -22.50 23.24 -25.53
N ASN A 11 -23.59 22.50 -25.60
CA ASN A 11 -23.85 21.23 -24.96
C ASN A 11 -22.73 20.22 -25.30
N GLN A 12 -22.09 19.68 -24.27
CA GLN A 12 -21.72 18.26 -24.16
C GLN A 12 -20.90 18.05 -22.88
N LYS A 13 -21.56 17.61 -21.82
CA LYS A 13 -21.20 16.31 -21.24
C LYS A 13 -22.43 15.81 -20.50
N THR A 14 -22.99 14.74 -21.05
CA THR A 14 -23.84 13.81 -20.33
C THR A 14 -23.31 13.69 -18.90
N THR A 15 -24.17 13.96 -17.92
CA THR A 15 -23.97 13.46 -16.57
C THR A 15 -24.10 11.94 -16.64
N ASP A 16 -23.07 11.29 -17.16
CA ASP A 16 -22.82 9.90 -16.87
C ASP A 16 -22.61 9.89 -15.35
N SER A 17 -23.49 9.18 -14.67
CA SER A 17 -23.70 9.08 -13.22
C SER A 17 -22.48 8.55 -12.43
N ASN A 18 -21.28 8.62 -13.01
CA ASN A 18 -20.01 8.17 -12.48
C ASN A 18 -19.20 9.27 -11.80
N ASP A 19 -19.47 10.56 -12.09
CA ASP A 19 -18.69 11.67 -11.53
C ASP A 19 -19.04 12.00 -10.07
N ALA A 20 -20.12 11.43 -9.53
CA ALA A 20 -20.53 11.59 -8.13
C ALA A 20 -19.94 10.52 -7.17
N LYS A 21 -19.18 9.54 -7.68
CA LYS A 21 -18.53 8.50 -6.85
C LYS A 21 -17.04 8.76 -6.58
N ASN A 22 -16.54 9.95 -6.92
CA ASN A 22 -15.13 10.30 -6.74
C ASN A 22 -14.93 11.55 -5.87
N ALA A 23 -15.83 11.76 -4.90
CA ALA A 23 -15.71 12.84 -3.91
C ALA A 23 -15.29 12.33 -2.51
N ASP A 24 -15.21 11.01 -2.31
CA ASP A 24 -15.13 10.41 -0.98
C ASP A 24 -13.72 9.92 -0.57
N HIS A 25 -12.72 10.07 -1.44
CA HIS A 25 -11.39 9.52 -1.19
C HIS A 25 -10.30 10.61 -1.18
N GLN A 26 -10.54 11.70 -0.44
CA GLN A 26 -9.43 12.28 0.30
C GLN A 26 -8.92 11.16 1.22
N ALA A 27 -7.71 10.65 0.95
CA ALA A 27 -7.11 9.51 1.65
C ALA A 27 -6.92 9.86 3.14
N ALA A 28 -7.99 9.72 3.91
CA ALA A 28 -7.94 9.84 5.36
C ALA A 28 -6.91 8.80 5.84
N GLN A 29 -5.98 9.27 6.66
CA GLN A 29 -5.00 8.41 7.32
C GLN A 29 -5.73 7.33 8.11
N LYS A 30 -5.59 6.06 7.68
CA LYS A 30 -6.22 4.91 8.33
C LYS A 30 -5.22 4.24 9.27
N ARG A 31 -5.75 3.58 10.30
CA ARG A 31 -4.99 2.70 11.18
C ARG A 31 -5.20 1.26 10.72
N ILE A 32 -4.12 0.58 10.33
CA ILE A 32 -4.15 -0.72 9.67
C ILE A 32 -3.33 -1.71 10.50
N ALA A 33 -3.95 -2.82 10.90
CA ALA A 33 -3.27 -3.93 11.53
C ALA A 33 -3.00 -5.04 10.50
N ILE A 34 -1.76 -5.46 10.37
CA ILE A 34 -1.33 -6.58 9.51
C ILE A 34 -1.00 -7.76 10.43
N ILE A 35 -1.63 -8.91 10.20
CA ILE A 35 -1.36 -10.13 10.96
C ILE A 35 -0.50 -11.06 10.10
N GLY A 36 0.71 -11.32 10.56
CA GLY A 36 1.77 -12.05 9.88
C GLY A 36 2.79 -11.12 9.22
N SER A 37 4.06 -11.36 9.51
CA SER A 37 5.24 -10.66 8.97
C SER A 37 5.97 -11.48 7.89
N GLY A 38 5.24 -12.36 7.20
CA GLY A 38 5.75 -13.03 6.00
C GLY A 38 6.06 -12.05 4.87
N VAL A 39 6.58 -12.56 3.75
CA VAL A 39 6.91 -11.74 2.57
C VAL A 39 5.72 -10.88 2.12
N SER A 40 4.51 -11.43 2.11
CA SER A 40 3.29 -10.70 1.75
C SER A 40 2.95 -9.62 2.78
N GLY A 41 2.99 -9.93 4.07
CA GLY A 41 2.67 -8.99 5.14
C GLY A 41 3.63 -7.80 5.20
N LEU A 42 4.94 -8.05 5.07
CA LEU A 42 5.95 -6.99 4.98
C LEU A 42 5.81 -6.17 3.69
N THR A 43 5.43 -6.80 2.58
CA THR A 43 5.15 -6.08 1.33
C THR A 43 3.93 -5.16 1.49
N CYS A 44 2.86 -5.64 2.11
CA CYS A 44 1.69 -4.82 2.42
C CYS A 44 2.06 -3.65 3.35
N ALA A 45 2.86 -3.90 4.40
CA ALA A 45 3.32 -2.87 5.31
C ALA A 45 4.15 -1.80 4.60
N HIS A 46 5.01 -2.21 3.66
CA HIS A 46 5.85 -1.32 2.87
C HIS A 46 5.01 -0.35 2.02
N TYR A 47 3.99 -0.84 1.31
CA TYR A 47 3.15 0.02 0.47
C TYR A 47 2.17 0.88 1.27
N LEU A 48 1.58 0.33 2.33
CA LEU A 48 0.55 1.04 3.10
C LEU A 48 1.15 2.02 4.11
N GLY A 49 2.36 1.76 4.63
CA GLY A 49 3.02 2.60 5.63
C GLY A 49 3.38 4.01 5.14
N ALA A 50 3.47 4.23 3.83
CA ALA A 50 3.72 5.56 3.27
C ALA A 50 2.54 6.52 3.46
N GLN A 51 1.32 6.00 3.61
CA GLN A 51 0.08 6.78 3.59
C GLN A 51 -0.84 6.50 4.78
N HIS A 52 -0.52 5.52 5.63
CA HIS A 52 -1.37 5.04 6.72
C HIS A 52 -0.52 4.65 7.94
N GLU A 53 -1.12 4.68 9.13
CA GLU A 53 -0.52 4.14 10.34
C GLU A 53 -0.65 2.61 10.32
N VAL A 54 0.45 1.90 10.10
CA VAL A 54 0.47 0.43 10.01
C VAL A 54 1.12 -0.17 11.24
N THR A 55 0.46 -1.15 11.85
CA THR A 55 1.03 -2.02 12.90
C THR A 55 1.05 -3.46 12.40
N VAL A 56 2.22 -4.10 12.46
CA VAL A 56 2.38 -5.51 12.07
C VAL A 56 2.46 -6.36 13.34
N PHE A 57 1.70 -7.44 13.39
CA PHE A 57 1.71 -8.44 14.45
C PHE A 57 2.23 -9.76 13.88
N GLU A 58 3.19 -10.37 14.53
CA GLU A 58 3.75 -11.68 14.18
C GLU A 58 3.62 -12.62 15.37
N ALA A 59 3.34 -13.90 15.11
CA ALA A 59 3.21 -14.90 16.15
C ALA A 59 4.57 -15.45 16.61
N ASN A 60 5.54 -15.46 15.70
CA ASN A 60 6.91 -15.94 15.96
C ASN A 60 7.82 -14.83 16.51
N ASP A 61 8.96 -15.23 17.07
CA ASP A 61 10.00 -14.31 17.54
C ASP A 61 10.88 -13.74 16.40
N TYR A 62 10.52 -14.00 15.13
CA TYR A 62 11.27 -13.61 13.95
C TYR A 62 10.36 -13.19 12.79
N ILE A 63 10.88 -12.32 11.93
CA ILE A 63 10.17 -11.82 10.73
C ILE A 63 10.50 -12.66 9.49
N GLY A 64 9.60 -12.67 8.50
CA GLY A 64 9.80 -13.35 7.21
C GLY A 64 8.94 -14.61 7.01
N GLY A 65 8.33 -15.13 8.08
CA GLY A 65 7.46 -16.31 8.02
C GLY A 65 8.22 -17.55 7.54
N HIS A 66 7.75 -18.20 6.47
CA HIS A 66 8.44 -19.36 5.89
C HIS A 66 9.82 -19.02 5.31
N VAL A 67 10.10 -17.75 4.98
CA VAL A 67 11.44 -17.30 4.56
C VAL A 67 12.29 -17.11 5.80
N ASN A 68 12.56 -18.20 6.52
CA ASN A 68 13.42 -18.20 7.69
C ASN A 68 14.85 -18.47 7.22
N THR A 69 15.68 -17.42 7.27
CA THR A 69 17.08 -17.52 6.92
C THR A 69 17.88 -17.70 8.21
N ILE A 70 18.38 -18.91 8.46
CA ILE A 70 19.21 -19.22 9.62
C ILE A 70 20.68 -19.27 9.23
N ASP A 71 21.51 -18.60 10.02
CA ASP A 71 22.96 -18.73 9.91
C ASP A 71 23.39 -20.05 10.56
N VAL A 72 23.89 -20.98 9.74
CA VAL A 72 24.45 -22.23 10.23
C VAL A 72 25.98 -22.14 10.28
N ALA A 73 26.53 -22.46 11.45
CA ALA A 73 27.98 -22.63 11.62
C ALA A 73 28.35 -24.06 11.23
N LEU A 74 29.11 -24.22 10.14
CA LEU A 74 29.66 -25.53 9.77
C LEU A 74 30.90 -25.84 10.61
N GLN A 75 31.16 -27.13 10.83
CA GLN A 75 32.25 -27.64 11.66
C GLN A 75 33.64 -27.17 11.19
N ASP A 76 33.78 -26.72 9.93
CA ASP A 76 34.99 -26.13 9.35
C ASP A 76 35.16 -24.60 9.59
N GLY A 77 34.35 -24.00 10.47
CA GLY A 77 34.40 -22.56 10.77
C GLY A 77 33.83 -21.65 9.67
N LYS A 78 33.27 -22.22 8.59
CA LYS A 78 32.57 -21.48 7.54
C LYS A 78 31.11 -21.25 7.95
N LYS A 79 30.65 -20.00 7.90
CA LYS A 79 29.22 -19.66 8.03
C LYS A 79 28.54 -19.82 6.67
N GLN A 80 27.41 -20.52 6.62
CA GLN A 80 26.55 -20.55 5.43
C GLN A 80 25.14 -20.14 5.81
N ARG A 81 24.45 -19.52 4.84
CA ARG A 81 23.12 -18.98 5.02
C ARG A 81 22.11 -19.98 4.46
N LEU A 82 21.34 -20.63 5.33
CA LEU A 82 20.34 -21.62 4.94
C LEU A 82 18.96 -20.96 4.94
N VAL A 83 18.26 -21.03 3.81
CA VAL A 83 16.86 -20.59 3.69
C VAL A 83 16.02 -21.86 3.61
N THR A 84 15.09 -22.03 4.55
CA THR A 84 14.10 -23.11 4.53
C THR A 84 12.88 -22.74 3.72
#